data_AF-A0A940MDH5-F1
#
_entry.id   AF-A0A940MDH5-F1
#
_cell.length_a   1.000
_cell.length_b   1.000
_cell.length_c   1.000
_cell.angle_alpha   90.00
_cell.angle_beta   90.00
_cell.angle_gamma   90.00
#
_symmetry.space_group_name_H-M   'P 1'
#
loop_
_entity.id
_entity.type
_entity.pdbx_description
1 polymer ?
#
loop_
_entity_poly.entity_id
_entity_poly.type
_entity_poly.pdbx_seq_one_letter_code
_entity_poly.pdbx_strand_id
1 'polypeptide(L)'
;MTQVTERGESLSSASALERGRAAALTASFLRGSIAACLGLGTVSVLVMALWISSPYPDSSASGALHVAFALWLLAHGVDLVRPGTLGGTPAPVGTVPLLLTAVPCYLAHRAARDALEPQQGRPQLTAIGAVATVSGGYLLVAACATWYAQGGAFTASPLRAAIFLPLVVVAATSVGAWTGTGRPPLPLPRRLPVSARAWCGRTLWSVGARRLTGLALRAGAASVAVLLGGGAVLVAVSLIWHVQEAETSFLRLSVVWSGRFAVMLLGLVLVPNAAVWGASYGLGPGFALSTTATVGPLSGAGATSLPSFPLLAAVPQSAGGWPHWSAAAVPVAAALTGGWLTVRKAAPAYVDRSQAWSAGGTALAAALSAVVAGGLTALLAAAAGG
;
A
#
# COMPACT_ATOMS: atom_id res chain seq x y z
N MET A 1 -36.01 42.57 34.87
CA MET A 1 -35.74 42.71 33.43
C MET A 1 -34.28 42.38 33.16
N THR A 2 -33.92 41.11 32.95
CA THR A 2 -32.52 40.70 32.61
C THR A 2 -32.45 39.40 31.78
N GLN A 3 -33.58 38.86 31.31
CA GLN A 3 -33.63 37.53 30.68
C GLN A 3 -33.63 37.53 29.14
N VAL A 4 -33.66 38.70 28.50
CA VAL A 4 -33.85 38.82 27.03
C VAL A 4 -32.52 38.94 26.28
N THR A 5 -31.45 39.44 26.92
CA THR A 5 -30.13 39.61 26.28
C THR A 5 -29.31 38.32 26.18
N GLU A 6 -29.38 37.42 27.18
CA GLU A 6 -28.63 36.13 27.14
C GLU A 6 -29.11 35.17 26.04
N ARG A 7 -30.40 35.22 25.66
CA ARG A 7 -30.93 34.38 24.57
C ARG A 7 -30.44 34.82 23.19
N GLY A 8 -30.20 36.11 22.98
CA GLY A 8 -29.68 36.63 21.70
C GLY A 8 -28.21 36.25 21.46
N GLU A 9 -27.39 36.33 22.50
CA GLU A 9 -25.96 35.98 22.44
C GLU A 9 -25.74 34.47 22.27
N SER A 10 -26.54 33.64 22.94
CA SER A 10 -26.45 32.17 22.81
C SER A 10 -26.85 31.66 21.43
N LEU A 11 -27.88 32.25 20.79
CA LEU A 11 -28.27 31.90 19.41
C LEU A 11 -27.23 32.37 18.37
N SER A 12 -26.66 33.57 18.55
CA SER A 12 -25.58 34.08 17.69
C SER A 12 -24.34 33.18 17.77
N SER A 13 -23.94 32.79 18.99
CA SER A 13 -22.81 31.90 19.26
C SER A 13 -23.02 30.49 18.67
N ALA A 14 -24.21 29.91 18.82
CA ALA A 14 -24.55 28.61 18.23
C ALA A 14 -24.43 28.63 16.70
N SER A 15 -24.98 29.66 16.05
CA SER A 15 -24.89 29.82 14.58
C SER A 15 -23.45 30.02 14.08
N ALA A 16 -22.59 30.68 14.87
CA ALA A 16 -21.19 30.88 14.54
C ALA A 16 -20.39 29.56 14.65
N LEU A 17 -20.67 28.76 15.69
CA LEU A 17 -20.08 27.44 15.87
C LEU A 17 -20.51 26.46 14.77
N GLU A 18 -21.78 26.46 14.37
CA GLU A 18 -22.29 25.64 13.27
C GLU A 18 -21.65 26.01 11.94
N ARG A 19 -21.56 27.32 11.62
CA ARG A 19 -20.85 27.81 10.43
C ARG A 19 -19.37 27.42 10.44
N GLY A 20 -18.72 27.51 11.60
CA GLY A 20 -17.33 27.07 11.77
C GLY A 20 -17.15 25.58 11.51
N ARG A 21 -18.07 24.73 12.00
CA ARG A 21 -18.05 23.27 11.79
C ARG A 21 -18.28 22.91 10.33
N ALA A 22 -19.28 23.53 9.69
CA ALA A 22 -19.54 23.34 8.26
C ALA A 22 -18.31 23.72 7.44
N ALA A 23 -17.68 24.87 7.72
CA ALA A 23 -16.47 25.30 7.04
C ALA A 23 -15.30 24.31 7.23
N ALA A 24 -15.12 23.75 8.44
CA ALA A 24 -14.09 22.75 8.70
C ALA A 24 -14.33 21.45 7.94
N LEU A 25 -15.58 20.97 7.88
CA LEU A 25 -15.96 19.78 7.11
C LEU A 25 -15.74 19.99 5.61
N THR A 26 -16.13 21.14 5.06
CA THR A 26 -15.91 21.50 3.65
C THR A 26 -14.43 21.60 3.31
N ALA A 27 -13.63 22.23 4.18
CA ALA A 27 -12.18 22.30 3.98
C ALA A 27 -11.52 20.92 3.99
N SER A 28 -11.96 20.03 4.89
CA SER A 28 -11.48 18.65 4.97
C SER A 28 -11.88 17.83 3.73
N PHE A 29 -13.12 17.97 3.26
CA PHE A 29 -13.58 17.37 2.00
C PHE A 29 -12.71 17.83 0.82
N LEU A 30 -12.47 19.14 0.70
CA LEU A 30 -11.66 19.70 -0.37
C LEU A 30 -10.21 19.19 -0.33
N ARG A 31 -9.63 19.00 0.86
CA ARG A 31 -8.29 18.36 1.00
C ARG A 31 -8.27 16.95 0.42
N GLY A 32 -9.31 16.17 0.63
CA GLY A 32 -9.48 14.84 0.04
C GLY A 32 -9.53 14.89 -1.49
N SER A 33 -10.34 15.81 -2.05
CA SER A 33 -10.43 16.00 -3.50
C SER A 33 -9.10 16.47 -4.10
N ILE A 34 -8.41 17.41 -3.47
CA ILE A 34 -7.08 17.88 -3.89
C ILE A 34 -6.08 16.73 -3.87
N ALA A 35 -6.07 15.89 -2.83
CA ALA A 35 -5.18 14.74 -2.76
C ALA A 35 -5.41 13.76 -3.93
N ALA A 36 -6.67 13.47 -4.28
CA ALA A 36 -7.00 12.64 -5.43
C ALA A 36 -6.54 13.28 -6.75
N CYS A 37 -6.83 14.57 -6.95
CA CYS A 37 -6.42 15.31 -8.14
C CYS A 37 -4.89 15.39 -8.30
N LEU A 38 -4.14 15.54 -7.20
CA LEU A 38 -2.68 15.53 -7.23
C LEU A 38 -2.13 14.16 -7.61
N GLY A 39 -2.69 13.08 -7.05
CA GLY A 39 -2.30 11.72 -7.42
C GLY A 39 -2.57 11.43 -8.90
N LEU A 40 -3.78 11.75 -9.36
CA LEU A 40 -4.20 11.56 -10.74
C LEU A 40 -3.42 12.44 -11.71
N GLY A 41 -3.19 13.70 -11.34
CA GLY A 41 -2.42 14.67 -12.10
C GLY A 41 -0.96 14.25 -12.26
N THR A 42 -0.34 13.69 -11.23
CA THR A 42 1.04 13.17 -11.30
C THR A 42 1.16 12.07 -12.36
N VAL A 43 0.22 11.11 -12.36
CA VAL A 43 0.19 10.04 -13.37
C VAL A 43 -0.10 10.60 -14.76
N SER A 44 -1.06 11.53 -14.86
CA SER A 44 -1.43 12.18 -16.11
C SER A 44 -0.27 12.94 -16.75
N VAL A 45 0.48 13.72 -15.97
CA VAL A 45 1.64 14.47 -16.46
C VAL A 45 2.71 13.52 -16.99
N LEU A 46 3.02 12.43 -16.27
CA LEU A 46 4.02 11.45 -16.72
C LEU A 46 3.60 10.77 -18.03
N VAL A 47 2.36 10.28 -18.11
CA VAL A 47 1.84 9.60 -19.30
C VAL A 47 1.77 10.57 -20.49
N MET A 48 1.29 11.79 -20.28
CA MET A 48 1.23 12.80 -21.34
C MET A 48 2.61 13.24 -21.80
N ALA A 49 3.59 13.40 -20.91
CA ALA A 49 4.97 13.71 -21.29
C ALA A 49 5.58 12.61 -22.17
N LEU A 50 5.36 11.34 -21.83
CA LEU A 50 5.80 10.20 -22.65
C LEU A 50 5.09 10.16 -24.00
N TRP A 51 3.79 10.46 -24.02
CA TRP A 51 2.98 10.51 -25.25
C TRP A 51 3.43 11.66 -26.17
N ILE A 52 3.60 12.87 -25.65
CA ILE A 52 4.09 14.05 -26.41
C ILE A 52 5.49 13.80 -26.97
N SER A 53 6.34 13.11 -26.21
CA SER A 53 7.72 12.80 -26.63
C SER A 53 7.79 11.63 -27.62
N SER A 54 6.66 10.99 -27.95
CA SER A 54 6.62 9.91 -28.93
C SER A 54 6.56 10.49 -30.36
N PRO A 55 7.49 10.12 -31.26
CA PRO A 55 7.52 10.61 -32.63
C PRO A 55 6.33 10.11 -33.47
N TYR A 56 5.78 8.93 -33.13
CA TYR A 56 4.60 8.34 -33.75
C TYR A 56 3.67 7.80 -32.66
N PRO A 57 2.81 8.63 -32.06
CA PRO A 57 1.88 8.15 -31.04
C PRO A 57 0.73 7.36 -31.70
N ASP A 58 0.58 6.09 -31.31
CA ASP A 58 -0.49 5.21 -31.80
C ASP A 58 -1.89 5.57 -31.25
N SER A 59 -1.96 6.53 -30.32
CA SER A 59 -3.19 6.99 -29.68
C SER A 59 -3.34 8.51 -29.75
N SER A 60 -4.57 9.00 -29.67
CA SER A 60 -4.85 10.42 -29.46
C SER A 60 -4.46 10.88 -28.05
N ALA A 61 -4.37 12.20 -27.83
CA ALA A 61 -4.17 12.79 -26.50
C ALA A 61 -5.23 12.31 -25.49
N SER A 62 -6.48 12.22 -25.93
CA SER A 62 -7.57 11.64 -25.13
C SER A 62 -7.28 10.18 -24.77
N GLY A 63 -6.80 9.38 -25.73
CA GLY A 63 -6.39 7.99 -25.46
C GLY A 63 -5.29 7.87 -24.39
N ALA A 64 -4.30 8.75 -24.42
CA ALA A 64 -3.23 8.80 -23.40
C ALA A 64 -3.77 9.18 -22.01
N LEU A 65 -4.71 10.14 -21.93
CA LEU A 65 -5.37 10.48 -20.67
C LEU A 65 -6.20 9.32 -20.10
N HIS A 66 -6.90 8.56 -20.95
CA HIS A 66 -7.62 7.36 -20.49
C HIS A 66 -6.66 6.32 -19.90
N VAL A 67 -5.47 6.14 -20.49
CA VAL A 67 -4.42 5.27 -19.93
C VAL A 67 -3.95 5.79 -18.57
N ALA A 68 -3.73 7.10 -18.41
CA ALA A 68 -3.34 7.68 -17.13
C ALA A 68 -4.38 7.43 -16.02
N PHE A 69 -5.67 7.61 -16.34
CA PHE A 69 -6.77 7.34 -15.41
C PHE A 69 -6.84 5.86 -15.05
N ALA A 70 -6.73 4.97 -16.05
CA ALA A 70 -6.69 3.54 -15.82
C ALA A 70 -5.51 3.14 -14.91
N LEU A 71 -4.30 3.65 -15.16
CA LEU A 71 -3.11 3.40 -14.31
C LEU A 71 -3.29 3.91 -12.89
N TRP A 72 -3.90 5.08 -12.72
CA TRP A 72 -4.21 5.62 -11.39
C TRP A 72 -5.24 4.76 -10.66
N LEU A 73 -6.26 4.23 -11.35
CA LEU A 73 -7.22 3.28 -10.76
C LEU A 73 -6.54 1.94 -10.42
N LEU A 74 -5.68 1.42 -11.30
CA LEU A 74 -4.89 0.22 -11.03
C LEU A 74 -4.02 0.37 -9.79
N ALA A 75 -3.46 1.57 -9.56
CA ALA A 75 -2.71 1.87 -8.34
C ALA A 75 -3.54 1.75 -7.05
N HIS A 76 -4.87 1.74 -7.13
CA HIS A 76 -5.77 1.49 -5.98
C HIS A 76 -6.21 0.03 -5.87
N GLY A 77 -5.69 -0.87 -6.72
CA GLY A 77 -6.14 -2.26 -6.78
C GLY A 77 -7.40 -2.49 -7.59
N VAL A 78 -7.76 -1.56 -8.47
CA VAL A 78 -8.87 -1.76 -9.41
C VAL A 78 -8.40 -2.58 -10.59
N ASP A 79 -8.98 -3.76 -10.78
CA ASP A 79 -8.72 -4.60 -11.95
C ASP A 79 -9.10 -3.87 -13.23
N LEU A 80 -8.17 -3.86 -14.18
CA LEU A 80 -8.40 -3.36 -15.53
C LEU A 80 -8.57 -4.52 -16.50
N VAL A 81 -9.34 -4.30 -17.55
CA VAL A 81 -9.48 -5.24 -18.66
C VAL A 81 -9.18 -4.50 -19.97
N ARG A 82 -8.36 -5.10 -20.82
CA ARG A 82 -8.17 -4.68 -22.21
C ARG A 82 -9.07 -5.53 -23.11
N PRO A 83 -10.24 -5.02 -23.56
CA PRO A 83 -11.19 -5.80 -24.34
C PRO A 83 -10.72 -6.06 -25.79
N GLY A 84 -10.03 -5.11 -26.40
CA GLY A 84 -9.50 -5.25 -27.76
C GLY A 84 -8.12 -5.89 -27.79
N THR A 85 -8.06 -7.20 -28.02
CA THR A 85 -6.81 -7.94 -28.25
C THR A 85 -6.81 -8.60 -29.64
N LEU A 86 -5.62 -8.89 -30.18
CA LEU A 86 -5.47 -9.55 -31.48
C LEU A 86 -6.13 -10.95 -31.51
N GLY A 87 -6.25 -11.60 -30.35
CA GLY A 87 -6.89 -12.91 -30.20
C GLY A 87 -8.39 -12.86 -29.88
N GLY A 88 -9.00 -11.67 -29.78
CA GLY A 88 -10.42 -11.50 -29.45
C GLY A 88 -10.79 -11.80 -28.00
N THR A 89 -9.87 -12.31 -27.18
CA THR A 89 -10.07 -12.57 -25.76
C THR A 89 -9.67 -11.36 -24.92
N PRO A 90 -10.53 -10.86 -24.02
CA PRO A 90 -10.17 -9.76 -23.13
C PRO A 90 -8.95 -10.11 -22.27
N ALA A 91 -7.94 -9.24 -22.24
CA ALA A 91 -6.74 -9.43 -21.44
C ALA A 91 -6.87 -8.68 -20.10
N PRO A 92 -6.91 -9.39 -18.95
CA PRO A 92 -6.94 -8.75 -17.64
C PRO A 92 -5.57 -8.15 -17.30
N VAL A 93 -5.59 -7.01 -16.63
CA VAL A 93 -4.40 -6.34 -16.06
C VAL A 93 -4.72 -6.04 -14.59
N GLY A 94 -4.28 -6.94 -13.71
CA GLY A 94 -4.59 -6.90 -12.28
C GLY A 94 -3.38 -6.77 -11.35
N THR A 95 -2.15 -6.75 -11.88
CA THR A 95 -0.95 -6.58 -11.04
C THR A 95 -0.86 -5.15 -10.55
N VAL A 96 -1.03 -4.94 -9.25
CA VAL A 96 -1.05 -3.61 -8.64
C VAL A 96 0.36 -3.07 -8.50
N PRO A 97 0.69 -1.94 -9.13
CA PRO A 97 2.01 -1.34 -9.01
C PRO A 97 2.25 -0.72 -7.61
N LEU A 98 2.73 -1.51 -6.64
CA LEU A 98 2.96 -1.09 -5.25
C LEU A 98 3.69 0.25 -5.07
N LEU A 99 4.71 0.58 -5.88
CA LEU A 99 5.38 1.87 -5.76
C LEU A 99 4.45 3.02 -6.18
N LEU A 100 3.65 2.81 -7.21
CA LEU A 100 2.67 3.78 -7.67
C LEU A 100 1.53 3.92 -6.65
N THR A 101 1.09 2.83 -6.02
CA THR A 101 0.10 2.82 -4.92
C THR A 101 0.54 3.64 -3.71
N ALA A 102 1.84 3.71 -3.43
CA ALA A 102 2.36 4.48 -2.30
C ALA A 102 2.02 5.98 -2.41
N VAL A 103 1.97 6.53 -3.64
CA VAL A 103 1.69 7.95 -3.90
C VAL A 103 0.27 8.37 -3.45
N PRO A 104 -0.83 7.80 -3.99
CA PRO A 104 -2.19 8.15 -3.55
C PRO A 104 -2.43 7.83 -2.08
N CYS A 105 -1.89 6.71 -1.56
CA CYS A 105 -1.99 6.36 -0.15
C CYS A 105 -1.33 7.42 0.75
N TYR A 106 -0.13 7.90 0.38
CA TYR A 106 0.56 8.94 1.13
C TYR A 106 -0.19 10.29 1.08
N LEU A 107 -0.73 10.67 -0.08
CA LEU A 107 -1.51 11.90 -0.23
C LEU A 107 -2.80 11.85 0.60
N ALA A 108 -3.52 10.73 0.59
CA ALA A 108 -4.73 10.54 1.41
C ALA A 108 -4.41 10.51 2.91
N HIS A 109 -3.32 9.84 3.31
CA HIS A 109 -2.80 9.84 4.67
C HIS A 109 -2.49 11.26 5.15
N ARG A 110 -1.73 12.02 4.35
CA ARG A 110 -1.35 13.40 4.66
C ARG A 110 -2.57 14.31 4.73
N ALA A 111 -3.52 14.19 3.79
CA ALA A 111 -4.74 15.00 3.79
C ALA A 111 -5.56 14.79 5.07
N ALA A 112 -5.71 13.55 5.54
CA ALA A 112 -6.42 13.24 6.79
C ALA A 112 -5.66 13.69 8.03
N ARG A 113 -4.32 13.58 8.03
CA ARG A 113 -3.49 14.09 9.11
C ARG A 113 -3.59 15.61 9.22
N ASP A 114 -3.43 16.32 8.10
CA ASP A 114 -3.46 17.79 8.04
C ASP A 114 -4.86 18.36 8.34
N ALA A 115 -5.93 17.56 8.13
CA ALA A 115 -7.29 17.94 8.49
C ALA A 115 -7.54 17.99 10.01
N LEU A 116 -6.69 17.33 10.80
CA LEU A 116 -6.77 17.29 12.27
C LEU A 116 -5.82 18.28 12.95
N GLU A 117 -4.95 18.93 12.20
CA GLU A 117 -4.03 19.93 12.74
C GLU A 117 -4.83 21.12 13.31
N PRO A 118 -4.59 21.56 14.56
CA PRO A 118 -5.30 22.68 15.15
C PRO A 118 -5.12 23.96 14.32
N GLN A 119 -6.24 24.57 13.90
CA GLN A 119 -6.24 25.86 13.21
C GLN A 119 -6.85 26.93 14.10
N GLN A 120 -6.20 28.09 14.21
CA GLN A 120 -6.72 29.22 14.97
C GLN A 120 -8.10 29.64 14.42
N GLY A 121 -9.09 29.75 15.30
CA GLY A 121 -10.43 30.21 14.95
C GLY A 121 -11.34 29.18 14.24
N ARG A 122 -10.92 27.91 14.09
CA ARG A 122 -11.76 26.84 13.52
C ARG A 122 -12.02 25.72 14.52
N PRO A 123 -13.25 25.17 14.57
CA PRO A 123 -13.54 24.03 15.44
C PRO A 123 -12.77 22.79 14.99
N GLN A 124 -12.18 22.08 15.95
CA GLN A 124 -11.43 20.85 15.69
C GLN A 124 -12.37 19.72 15.24
N LEU A 125 -11.97 19.02 14.18
CA LEU A 125 -12.67 17.84 13.71
C LEU A 125 -12.36 16.63 14.59
N THR A 126 -13.33 15.73 14.72
CA THR A 126 -13.06 14.40 15.29
C THR A 126 -12.29 13.56 14.26
N ALA A 127 -11.53 12.56 14.72
CA ALA A 127 -10.82 11.63 13.83
C ALA A 127 -11.77 10.97 12.81
N ILE A 128 -12.96 10.56 13.26
CA ILE A 128 -14.00 9.99 12.38
C ILE A 128 -14.50 11.02 11.38
N GLY A 129 -14.72 12.27 11.81
CA GLY A 129 -15.14 13.35 10.93
C GLY A 129 -14.11 13.66 9.84
N ALA A 130 -12.82 13.68 10.18
CA ALA A 130 -11.73 13.86 9.22
C ALA A 130 -11.65 12.69 8.23
N VAL A 131 -11.66 11.42 8.72
CA VAL A 131 -11.65 10.24 7.84
C VAL A 131 -12.83 10.25 6.88
N ALA A 132 -14.05 10.51 7.38
CA ALA A 132 -15.26 10.50 6.55
C ALA A 132 -15.25 11.60 5.49
N THR A 133 -14.89 12.83 5.86
CA THR A 133 -14.90 13.97 4.92
C THR A 133 -13.78 13.89 3.89
N VAL A 134 -12.54 13.57 4.31
CA VAL A 134 -11.40 13.40 3.38
C VAL A 134 -11.65 12.24 2.43
N SER A 135 -12.13 11.09 2.94
CA SER A 135 -12.46 9.95 2.09
C SER A 135 -13.59 10.30 1.12
N GLY A 136 -14.63 11.01 1.56
CA GLY A 136 -15.72 11.46 0.70
C GLY A 136 -15.24 12.33 -0.46
N GLY A 137 -14.38 13.31 -0.18
CA GLY A 137 -13.83 14.20 -1.22
C GLY A 137 -12.93 13.47 -2.21
N TYR A 138 -12.12 12.52 -1.72
CA TYR A 138 -11.27 11.69 -2.56
C TYR A 138 -12.09 10.74 -3.45
N LEU A 139 -13.07 10.04 -2.86
CA LEU A 139 -13.90 9.07 -3.56
C LEU A 139 -14.81 9.71 -4.61
N LEU A 140 -15.21 10.97 -4.42
CA LEU A 140 -15.92 11.72 -5.47
C LEU A 140 -15.07 11.85 -6.73
N VAL A 141 -13.81 12.27 -6.59
CA VAL A 141 -12.87 12.37 -7.73
C VAL A 141 -12.60 10.98 -8.33
N ALA A 142 -12.45 9.96 -7.47
CA ALA A 142 -12.24 8.59 -7.92
C ALA A 142 -13.43 8.03 -8.71
N ALA A 143 -14.66 8.39 -8.34
CA ALA A 143 -15.87 8.02 -9.07
C ALA A 143 -15.90 8.67 -10.46
N CYS A 144 -15.59 9.97 -10.55
CA CYS A 144 -15.45 10.66 -11.83
C CYS A 144 -14.36 10.02 -12.70
N ALA A 145 -13.22 9.67 -12.11
CA ALA A 145 -12.12 9.01 -12.82
C ALA A 145 -12.50 7.61 -13.33
N THR A 146 -13.22 6.83 -12.51
CA THR A 146 -13.75 5.51 -12.89
C THR A 146 -14.72 5.61 -14.05
N TRP A 147 -15.61 6.60 -14.03
CA TRP A 147 -16.54 6.84 -15.14
C TRP A 147 -15.81 7.24 -16.43
N TYR A 148 -14.85 8.17 -16.34
CA TYR A 148 -14.04 8.60 -17.48
C TYR A 148 -13.26 7.43 -18.10
N ALA A 149 -12.68 6.56 -17.28
CA ALA A 149 -11.88 5.41 -17.75
C ALA A 149 -12.69 4.42 -18.63
N GLN A 150 -14.02 4.38 -18.52
CA GLN A 150 -14.84 3.46 -19.34
C GLN A 150 -14.82 3.76 -20.84
N GLY A 151 -14.47 4.98 -21.24
CA GLY A 151 -14.31 5.35 -22.66
C GLY A 151 -12.96 4.94 -23.27
N GLY A 152 -12.06 4.33 -22.47
CA GLY A 152 -10.68 4.07 -22.85
C GLY A 152 -10.40 2.67 -23.40
N ALA A 153 -9.15 2.47 -23.84
CA ALA A 153 -8.64 1.16 -24.25
C ALA A 153 -8.53 0.15 -23.08
N PHE A 154 -8.52 0.65 -21.84
CA PHE A 154 -8.57 -0.14 -20.62
C PHE A 154 -9.81 0.24 -19.83
N THR A 155 -10.69 -0.73 -19.59
CA THR A 155 -11.91 -0.52 -18.82
C THR A 155 -11.70 -0.97 -17.38
N ALA A 156 -12.21 -0.18 -16.44
CA ALA A 156 -12.13 -0.48 -15.02
C ALA A 156 -13.36 -1.27 -14.58
N SER A 157 -13.16 -2.37 -13.85
CA SER A 157 -14.28 -3.14 -13.28
C SER A 157 -15.03 -2.29 -12.24
N PRO A 158 -16.31 -1.91 -12.47
CA PRO A 158 -17.05 -1.03 -11.54
C PRO A 158 -17.21 -1.64 -10.16
N LEU A 159 -17.42 -2.96 -10.10
CA LEU A 159 -17.59 -3.69 -8.85
C LEU A 159 -16.28 -3.70 -8.04
N ARG A 160 -15.15 -3.96 -8.68
CA ARG A 160 -13.83 -3.90 -8.02
C ARG A 160 -13.52 -2.47 -7.58
N ALA A 161 -13.79 -1.47 -8.41
CA ALA A 161 -13.63 -0.07 -8.07
C ALA A 161 -14.44 0.32 -6.82
N ALA A 162 -15.71 -0.10 -6.75
CA ALA A 162 -16.59 0.17 -5.61
C ALA A 162 -16.12 -0.47 -4.29
N ILE A 163 -15.30 -1.53 -4.34
CA ILE A 163 -14.77 -2.23 -3.16
C ILE A 163 -13.38 -1.72 -2.77
N PHE A 164 -12.44 -1.72 -3.73
CA PHE A 164 -11.03 -1.44 -3.46
C PHE A 164 -10.76 0.05 -3.23
N LEU A 165 -11.42 0.96 -3.97
CA LEU A 165 -11.22 2.39 -3.78
C LEU A 165 -11.60 2.84 -2.35
N PRO A 166 -12.81 2.54 -1.82
CA PRO A 166 -13.13 2.89 -0.45
C PRO A 166 -12.21 2.23 0.56
N LEU A 167 -11.86 0.95 0.37
CA LEU A 167 -11.01 0.21 1.29
C LEU A 167 -9.63 0.86 1.42
N VAL A 168 -8.96 1.13 0.30
CA VAL A 168 -7.61 1.74 0.29
C VAL A 168 -7.65 3.16 0.84
N VAL A 169 -8.63 3.97 0.42
CA VAL A 169 -8.75 5.37 0.85
C VAL A 169 -9.09 5.48 2.33
N VAL A 170 -10.04 4.69 2.83
CA VAL A 170 -10.40 4.69 4.25
C VAL A 170 -9.25 4.16 5.09
N ALA A 171 -8.51 3.14 4.64
CA ALA A 171 -7.33 2.66 5.34
C ALA A 171 -6.25 3.77 5.43
N ALA A 172 -5.90 4.39 4.32
CA ALA A 172 -4.87 5.44 4.27
C ALA A 172 -5.26 6.67 5.13
N THR A 173 -6.49 7.14 5.00
CA THR A 173 -7.00 8.27 5.80
C THR A 173 -7.13 7.92 7.28
N SER A 174 -7.49 6.68 7.64
CA SER A 174 -7.53 6.22 9.04
C SER A 174 -6.14 6.21 9.66
N VAL A 175 -5.13 5.73 8.92
CA VAL A 175 -3.72 5.83 9.36
C VAL A 175 -3.30 7.29 9.49
N GLY A 176 -3.72 8.16 8.57
CA GLY A 176 -3.54 9.61 8.64
C GLY A 176 -4.09 10.20 9.93
N ALA A 177 -5.37 9.95 10.20
CA ALA A 177 -6.05 10.42 11.39
C ALA A 177 -5.46 9.86 12.69
N TRP A 178 -5.06 8.58 12.70
CA TRP A 178 -4.39 7.95 13.83
C TRP A 178 -3.03 8.62 14.13
N THR A 179 -2.25 8.95 13.10
CA THR A 179 -1.00 9.69 13.30
C THR A 179 -1.20 11.15 13.69
N GLY A 180 -2.23 11.81 13.16
CA GLY A 180 -2.57 13.21 13.49
C GLY A 180 -3.08 13.39 14.92
N THR A 181 -3.74 12.38 15.48
CA THR A 181 -4.22 12.38 16.87
C THR A 181 -3.16 11.95 17.90
N GLY A 182 -1.91 11.75 17.50
CA GLY A 182 -0.83 11.33 18.41
C GLY A 182 -0.79 9.82 18.70
N ARG A 183 -1.34 8.99 17.81
CA ARG A 183 -1.36 7.52 17.88
C ARG A 183 -2.07 6.96 19.12
N PRO A 184 -3.34 7.34 19.37
CA PRO A 184 -4.10 6.80 20.48
C PRO A 184 -4.25 5.26 20.34
N PRO A 185 -4.42 4.53 21.47
CA PRO A 185 -4.72 3.11 21.40
C PRO A 185 -6.00 2.88 20.58
N LEU A 186 -5.99 1.86 19.71
CA LEU A 186 -7.12 1.50 18.85
C LEU A 186 -8.38 1.31 19.70
N PRO A 187 -9.50 1.97 19.39
CA PRO A 187 -10.71 1.89 20.20
C PRO A 187 -11.29 0.47 20.18
N LEU A 188 -11.62 -0.07 21.36
CA LEU A 188 -12.29 -1.37 21.47
C LEU A 188 -13.71 -1.29 20.87
N PRO A 189 -14.17 -2.32 20.15
CA PRO A 189 -15.53 -2.37 19.61
C PRO A 189 -16.58 -2.08 20.69
N ARG A 190 -17.47 -1.11 20.44
CA ARG A 190 -18.55 -0.75 21.38
C ARG A 190 -19.51 -1.89 21.69
N ARG A 191 -19.59 -2.90 20.79
CA ARG A 191 -20.40 -4.11 20.93
C ARG A 191 -19.83 -5.12 21.94
N LEU A 192 -18.60 -4.93 22.41
CA LEU A 192 -18.05 -5.77 23.48
C LEU A 192 -18.73 -5.44 24.82
N PRO A 193 -19.11 -6.47 25.60
CA PRO A 193 -19.64 -6.27 26.94
C PRO A 193 -18.66 -5.45 27.79
N VAL A 194 -19.20 -4.64 28.70
CA VAL A 194 -18.42 -3.68 29.51
C VAL A 194 -17.30 -4.38 30.28
N SER A 195 -17.55 -5.60 30.76
CA SER A 195 -16.57 -6.46 31.43
C SER A 195 -15.40 -6.85 30.51
N ALA A 196 -15.68 -7.27 29.27
CA ALA A 196 -14.66 -7.56 28.27
C ALA A 196 -13.87 -6.30 27.88
N ARG A 197 -14.53 -5.14 27.81
CA ARG A 197 -13.88 -3.86 27.51
C ARG A 197 -12.94 -3.42 28.64
N ALA A 198 -13.39 -3.55 29.88
CA ALA A 198 -12.59 -3.25 31.07
C ALA A 198 -11.44 -4.26 31.26
N TRP A 199 -11.66 -5.54 30.94
CA TRP A 199 -10.61 -6.54 30.90
C TRP A 199 -9.59 -6.24 29.79
N CYS A 200 -10.01 -6.06 28.54
CA CYS A 200 -9.13 -5.68 27.45
C CYS A 200 -8.38 -4.36 27.72
N GLY A 201 -9.03 -3.37 28.32
CA GLY A 201 -8.38 -2.12 28.70
C GLY A 201 -7.30 -2.31 29.77
N ARG A 202 -7.51 -3.21 30.73
CA ARG A 202 -6.51 -3.54 31.75
C ARG A 202 -5.39 -4.43 31.19
N THR A 203 -5.72 -5.38 30.32
CA THR A 203 -4.77 -6.40 29.83
C THR A 203 -4.04 -5.94 28.57
N LEU A 204 -4.74 -5.55 27.50
CA LEU A 204 -4.16 -5.11 26.22
C LEU A 204 -3.60 -3.68 26.24
N TRP A 205 -4.13 -2.79 27.08
CA TRP A 205 -3.65 -1.41 27.17
C TRP A 205 -2.80 -1.12 28.40
N SER A 206 -2.39 -2.14 29.16
CA SER A 206 -1.35 -1.99 30.19
C SER A 206 -0.07 -1.42 29.57
N VAL A 207 0.72 -0.71 30.40
CA VAL A 207 2.03 -0.18 29.95
C VAL A 207 2.92 -1.31 29.42
N GLY A 208 2.85 -2.50 30.05
CA GLY A 208 3.54 -3.71 29.59
C GLY A 208 3.06 -4.19 28.22
N ALA A 209 1.75 -4.31 28.01
CA ALA A 209 1.18 -4.74 26.73
C ALA A 209 1.45 -3.73 25.60
N ARG A 210 1.45 -2.42 25.87
CA ARG A 210 1.85 -1.39 24.88
C ARG A 210 3.33 -1.50 24.50
N ARG A 211 4.21 -1.79 25.47
CA ARG A 211 5.64 -2.03 25.19
C ARG A 211 5.83 -3.31 24.38
N LEU A 212 5.11 -4.38 24.72
CA LEU A 212 5.12 -5.67 24.03
C LEU A 212 4.61 -5.54 22.58
N THR A 213 3.45 -4.95 22.37
CA THR A 213 2.88 -4.71 21.02
C THR A 213 3.75 -3.77 20.20
N GLY A 214 4.24 -2.67 20.78
CA GLY A 214 5.15 -1.77 20.09
C GLY A 214 6.49 -2.41 19.73
N LEU A 215 6.99 -3.34 20.56
CA LEU A 215 8.17 -4.14 20.25
C LEU A 215 7.87 -5.15 19.13
N ALA A 216 6.78 -5.90 19.23
CA ALA A 216 6.34 -6.87 18.23
C ALA A 216 6.12 -6.20 16.87
N LEU A 217 5.50 -5.02 16.83
CA LEU A 217 5.31 -4.25 15.60
C LEU A 217 6.65 -3.82 14.98
N ARG A 218 7.59 -3.31 15.78
CA ARG A 218 8.90 -2.86 15.29
C ARG A 218 9.77 -4.03 14.82
N ALA A 219 9.80 -5.11 15.59
CA ALA A 219 10.56 -6.31 15.26
C ALA A 219 9.95 -7.02 14.04
N GLY A 220 8.62 -7.08 13.96
CA GLY A 220 7.89 -7.62 12.82
C GLY A 220 8.14 -6.79 11.55
N ALA A 221 8.02 -5.47 11.65
CA ALA A 221 8.33 -4.56 10.54
C ALA A 221 9.79 -4.66 10.08
N ALA A 222 10.74 -4.79 11.00
CA ALA A 222 12.14 -5.01 10.66
C ALA A 222 12.36 -6.36 9.95
N SER A 223 11.69 -7.42 10.41
CA SER A 223 11.74 -8.73 9.76
C SER A 223 11.20 -8.66 8.32
N VAL A 224 10.08 -7.97 8.12
CA VAL A 224 9.51 -7.72 6.78
C VAL A 224 10.46 -6.89 5.92
N ALA A 225 11.09 -5.86 6.47
CA ALA A 225 12.08 -5.06 5.75
C ALA A 225 13.28 -5.90 5.28
N VAL A 226 13.76 -6.83 6.10
CA VAL A 226 14.82 -7.77 5.72
C VAL A 226 14.34 -8.77 4.66
N LEU A 227 13.11 -9.28 4.77
CA LEU A 227 12.52 -10.14 3.73
C LEU A 227 12.44 -9.43 2.39
N LEU A 228 11.91 -8.22 2.35
CA LEU A 228 11.78 -7.42 1.12
C LEU A 228 13.15 -7.02 0.56
N GLY A 229 14.08 -6.61 1.41
CA GLY A 229 15.44 -6.29 1.01
C GLY A 229 16.16 -7.51 0.42
N GLY A 230 16.05 -8.66 1.07
CA GLY A 230 16.59 -9.92 0.57
C GLY A 230 15.94 -10.37 -0.74
N GLY A 231 14.61 -10.26 -0.86
CA GLY A 231 13.88 -10.53 -2.09
C GLY A 231 14.31 -9.61 -3.24
N ALA A 232 14.52 -8.32 -2.97
CA ALA A 232 15.04 -7.37 -3.96
C ALA A 232 16.47 -7.73 -4.41
N VAL A 233 17.33 -8.15 -3.47
CA VAL A 233 18.70 -8.62 -3.79
C VAL A 233 18.63 -9.88 -4.66
N LEU A 234 17.78 -10.86 -4.34
CA LEU A 234 17.60 -12.07 -5.16
C LEU A 234 17.19 -11.72 -6.59
N VAL A 235 16.23 -10.80 -6.76
CA VAL A 235 15.80 -10.36 -8.09
C VAL A 235 16.93 -9.62 -8.81
N ALA A 236 17.65 -8.73 -8.14
CA ALA A 236 18.76 -7.99 -8.75
C ALA A 236 19.87 -8.93 -9.23
N VAL A 237 20.27 -9.90 -8.39
CA VAL A 237 21.27 -10.92 -8.76
C VAL A 237 20.76 -11.76 -9.95
N SER A 238 19.48 -12.16 -9.95
CA SER A 238 18.89 -12.90 -11.06
C SER A 238 18.85 -12.09 -12.36
N LEU A 239 18.53 -10.79 -12.31
CA LEU A 239 18.56 -9.91 -13.48
C LEU A 239 19.97 -9.71 -14.03
N ILE A 240 20.98 -9.61 -13.17
CA ILE A 240 22.39 -9.50 -13.59
C ILE A 240 22.83 -10.80 -14.28
N TRP A 241 22.39 -11.95 -13.76
CA TRP A 241 22.68 -13.25 -14.35
C TRP A 241 22.02 -13.44 -15.73
N HIS A 242 20.81 -12.90 -15.91
CA HIS A 242 20.01 -12.99 -17.14
C HIS A 242 19.93 -11.64 -17.87
N VAL A 243 21.05 -10.91 -17.90
CA VAL A 243 21.08 -9.54 -18.44
C VAL A 243 20.81 -9.52 -19.94
N GLN A 244 21.24 -10.56 -20.67
CA GLN A 244 21.02 -10.69 -22.11
C GLN A 244 19.52 -10.91 -22.43
N GLU A 245 18.82 -11.74 -21.66
CA GLU A 245 17.38 -11.94 -21.80
C GLU A 245 16.59 -10.67 -21.45
N ALA A 246 17.05 -9.95 -20.41
CA ALA A 246 16.45 -8.67 -20.02
C ALA A 246 16.63 -7.60 -21.10
N GLU A 247 17.84 -7.47 -21.66
CA GLU A 247 18.17 -6.52 -22.72
C GLU A 247 17.39 -6.83 -24.00
N THR A 248 17.39 -8.10 -24.44
CA THR A 248 16.64 -8.51 -25.64
C THR A 248 15.14 -8.27 -25.48
N SER A 249 14.58 -8.52 -24.30
CA SER A 249 13.18 -8.20 -23.99
C SER A 249 12.91 -6.68 -24.03
N PHE A 250 13.82 -5.88 -23.47
CA PHE A 250 13.72 -4.42 -23.44
C PHE A 250 13.77 -3.81 -24.85
N LEU A 251 14.71 -4.25 -25.67
CA LEU A 251 14.90 -3.75 -27.04
C LEU A 251 13.77 -4.18 -27.98
N ARG A 252 13.14 -5.34 -27.73
CA ARG A 252 11.97 -5.81 -28.49
C ARG A 252 10.70 -5.02 -28.19
N LEU A 253 10.50 -4.60 -26.94
CA LEU A 253 9.29 -3.90 -26.50
C LEU A 253 9.17 -2.49 -27.09
N SER A 254 10.28 -1.78 -27.27
CA SER A 254 10.24 -0.45 -27.88
C SER A 254 11.52 -0.07 -28.59
N VAL A 255 11.35 0.31 -29.85
CA VAL A 255 12.41 0.91 -30.67
C VAL A 255 12.59 2.41 -30.33
N VAL A 256 11.54 3.05 -29.82
CA VAL A 256 11.50 4.50 -29.55
C VAL A 256 11.98 4.81 -28.13
N TRP A 257 12.70 5.92 -27.96
CA TRP A 257 13.17 6.39 -26.64
C TRP A 257 12.05 6.59 -25.63
N SER A 258 10.93 7.21 -26.00
CA SER A 258 9.77 7.41 -25.11
C SER A 258 9.21 6.08 -24.58
N GLY A 259 9.09 5.07 -25.43
CA GLY A 259 8.64 3.74 -25.02
C GLY A 259 9.66 3.02 -24.13
N ARG A 260 10.96 3.19 -24.39
CA ARG A 260 12.03 2.70 -23.51
C ARG A 260 11.96 3.33 -22.11
N PHE A 261 11.72 4.64 -22.02
CA PHE A 261 11.48 5.32 -20.75
C PHE A 261 10.21 4.79 -20.06
N ALA A 262 9.13 4.54 -20.81
CA ALA A 262 7.91 3.96 -20.26
C ALA A 262 8.14 2.56 -19.67
N VAL A 263 8.88 1.70 -20.37
CA VAL A 263 9.25 0.35 -19.88
C VAL A 263 10.13 0.44 -18.63
N MET A 264 11.09 1.37 -18.60
CA MET A 264 11.95 1.58 -17.43
C MET A 264 11.15 2.09 -16.21
N LEU A 265 10.22 3.03 -16.43
CA LEU A 265 9.32 3.52 -15.37
C LEU A 265 8.39 2.43 -14.87
N LEU A 266 7.86 1.59 -15.77
CA LEU A 266 7.05 0.43 -15.39
C LEU A 266 7.86 -0.57 -14.57
N GLY A 267 9.10 -0.86 -14.99
CA GLY A 267 10.04 -1.68 -14.22
C GLY A 267 10.30 -1.11 -12.83
N LEU A 268 10.61 0.18 -12.74
CA LEU A 268 10.84 0.89 -11.46
C LEU A 268 9.63 0.78 -10.53
N VAL A 269 8.43 1.02 -11.07
CA VAL A 269 7.18 0.97 -10.32
C VAL A 269 6.84 -0.45 -9.83
N LEU A 270 7.32 -1.48 -10.53
CA LEU A 270 7.18 -2.88 -10.16
C LEU A 270 8.30 -3.40 -9.24
N VAL A 271 9.35 -2.64 -8.95
CA VAL A 271 10.45 -3.09 -8.06
C VAL A 271 9.95 -3.60 -6.71
N PRO A 272 9.01 -2.95 -6.00
CA PRO A 272 8.52 -3.50 -4.74
C PRO A 272 7.71 -4.79 -4.92
N ASN A 273 7.05 -4.98 -6.06
CA ASN A 273 6.36 -6.24 -6.38
C ASN A 273 7.38 -7.36 -6.56
N ALA A 274 8.43 -7.11 -7.35
CA ALA A 274 9.53 -8.04 -7.53
C ALA A 274 10.20 -8.42 -6.19
N ALA A 275 10.39 -7.46 -5.28
CA ALA A 275 10.91 -7.73 -3.95
C ALA A 275 10.00 -8.69 -3.15
N VAL A 276 8.67 -8.50 -3.23
CA VAL A 276 7.67 -9.40 -2.61
C VAL A 276 7.73 -10.79 -3.26
N TRP A 277 7.76 -10.87 -4.59
CA TRP A 277 7.87 -12.15 -5.31
C TRP A 277 9.16 -12.91 -4.95
N GLY A 278 10.29 -12.21 -4.89
CA GLY A 278 11.57 -12.78 -4.46
C GLY A 278 11.55 -13.24 -3.00
N ALA A 279 10.90 -12.49 -2.11
CA ALA A 279 10.72 -12.90 -0.71
C ALA A 279 9.84 -14.15 -0.59
N SER A 280 8.72 -14.21 -1.34
CA SER A 280 7.84 -15.38 -1.37
C SER A 280 8.52 -16.60 -1.98
N TYR A 281 9.40 -16.40 -2.98
CA TYR A 281 10.27 -17.43 -3.51
C TYR A 281 11.22 -17.99 -2.43
N GLY A 282 11.94 -17.12 -1.71
CA GLY A 282 12.84 -17.53 -0.63
C GLY A 282 12.14 -18.21 0.55
N LEU A 283 10.89 -17.81 0.85
CA LEU A 283 10.06 -18.44 1.89
C LEU A 283 9.59 -19.85 1.52
N GLY A 284 9.64 -20.23 0.24
CA GLY A 284 9.17 -21.53 -0.26
C GLY A 284 7.85 -21.54 -1.05
N PRO A 285 6.78 -20.82 -0.69
CA PRO A 285 5.49 -20.92 -1.41
C PRO A 285 5.56 -20.34 -2.83
N GLY A 286 6.53 -19.46 -3.11
CA GLY A 286 6.70 -18.90 -4.45
C GLY A 286 5.70 -17.78 -4.76
N PHE A 287 5.52 -17.48 -6.04
CA PHE A 287 4.59 -16.47 -6.53
C PHE A 287 3.87 -16.95 -7.79
N ALA A 288 2.65 -16.46 -8.01
CA ALA A 288 1.86 -16.79 -9.20
C ALA A 288 2.29 -15.94 -10.40
N LEU A 289 2.57 -16.58 -11.53
CA LEU A 289 2.76 -15.92 -12.83
C LEU A 289 1.46 -15.84 -13.63
N SER A 290 0.57 -16.79 -13.39
CA SER A 290 -0.78 -16.84 -13.96
C SER A 290 -1.71 -17.56 -12.97
N THR A 291 -2.99 -17.64 -13.29
CA THR A 291 -3.96 -18.42 -12.51
C THR A 291 -3.65 -19.91 -12.43
N THR A 292 -2.75 -20.41 -13.30
CA THR A 292 -2.41 -21.83 -13.43
C THR A 292 -0.92 -22.11 -13.24
N ALA A 293 -0.08 -21.09 -13.12
CA ALA A 293 1.37 -21.24 -13.02
C ALA A 293 1.91 -20.52 -11.78
N THR A 294 2.60 -21.27 -10.93
CA THR A 294 3.28 -20.79 -9.72
C THR A 294 4.76 -21.13 -9.78
N VAL A 295 5.61 -20.19 -9.39
CA VAL A 295 7.07 -20.34 -9.40
C VAL A 295 7.59 -20.33 -7.98
N GLY A 296 8.27 -21.41 -7.61
CA GLY A 296 8.91 -21.60 -6.32
C GLY A 296 10.26 -22.32 -6.43
N PRO A 297 11.00 -22.46 -5.34
CA PRO A 297 12.31 -23.14 -5.33
C PRO A 297 12.26 -24.58 -5.83
N LEU A 298 11.12 -25.25 -5.58
CA LEU A 298 10.86 -26.64 -5.94
C LEU A 298 10.06 -26.78 -7.26
N SER A 299 9.54 -25.67 -7.79
CA SER A 299 8.70 -25.63 -8.99
C SER A 299 9.14 -24.46 -9.89
N GLY A 300 9.89 -24.75 -10.95
CA GLY A 300 10.30 -23.74 -11.94
C GLY A 300 9.10 -23.26 -12.78
N ALA A 301 9.28 -22.16 -13.52
CA ALA A 301 8.23 -21.62 -14.40
C ALA A 301 7.79 -22.58 -15.52
N GLY A 302 8.61 -23.58 -15.86
CA GLY A 302 8.33 -24.55 -16.92
C GLY A 302 8.22 -23.89 -18.30
N ALA A 303 7.57 -24.56 -19.26
CA ALA A 303 7.37 -24.04 -20.62
C ALA A 303 6.24 -22.99 -20.70
N THR A 304 6.13 -22.11 -19.72
CA THR A 304 5.13 -21.02 -19.75
C THR A 304 5.65 -19.88 -20.61
N SER A 305 4.92 -19.56 -21.69
CA SER A 305 5.23 -18.40 -22.53
C SER A 305 4.94 -17.12 -21.76
N LEU A 306 5.96 -16.56 -21.12
CA LEU A 306 5.85 -15.29 -20.42
C LEU A 306 5.84 -14.11 -21.40
N PRO A 307 5.10 -13.03 -21.09
CA PRO A 307 5.19 -11.82 -21.88
C PRO A 307 6.63 -11.31 -21.87
N SER A 308 7.11 -10.83 -23.02
CA SER A 308 8.46 -10.27 -23.12
C SER A 308 8.55 -8.97 -22.31
N PHE A 309 8.96 -9.07 -21.05
CA PHE A 309 9.13 -7.95 -20.13
C PHE A 309 10.44 -8.12 -19.35
N PRO A 310 11.31 -7.08 -19.26
CA PRO A 310 12.67 -7.25 -18.73
C PRO A 310 12.72 -7.78 -17.30
N LEU A 311 11.77 -7.40 -16.45
CA LEU A 311 11.71 -7.89 -15.07
C LEU A 311 11.44 -9.40 -14.99
N LEU A 312 10.73 -9.96 -15.98
CA LEU A 312 10.43 -11.39 -16.04
C LEU A 312 11.62 -12.24 -16.49
N ALA A 313 12.70 -11.63 -16.99
CA ALA A 313 13.95 -12.34 -17.23
C ALA A 313 14.57 -12.89 -15.92
N ALA A 314 14.21 -12.29 -14.77
CA ALA A 314 14.65 -12.76 -13.46
C ALA A 314 13.97 -14.08 -13.01
N VAL A 315 12.91 -14.52 -13.70
CA VAL A 315 12.09 -15.66 -13.29
C VAL A 315 12.84 -16.97 -13.55
N PRO A 316 13.06 -17.80 -12.51
CA PRO A 316 13.68 -19.10 -12.67
C PRO A 316 12.92 -20.04 -13.61
N GLN A 317 13.61 -20.52 -14.66
CA GLN A 317 13.04 -21.45 -15.64
C GLN A 317 13.13 -22.92 -15.18
N SER A 318 14.22 -23.29 -14.50
CA SER A 318 14.43 -24.61 -13.93
C SER A 318 14.12 -24.67 -12.44
N ALA A 319 13.64 -25.83 -11.99
CA ALA A 319 13.51 -26.15 -10.56
C ALA A 319 14.82 -26.76 -10.03
N GLY A 320 15.16 -26.44 -8.78
CA GLY A 320 16.24 -27.10 -8.06
C GLY A 320 17.67 -26.68 -8.47
N GLY A 321 18.59 -26.79 -7.51
CA GLY A 321 20.01 -26.41 -7.67
C GLY A 321 20.51 -25.60 -6.47
N TRP A 322 21.82 -25.59 -6.24
CA TRP A 322 22.44 -24.85 -5.13
C TRP A 322 22.11 -23.33 -5.12
N PRO A 323 21.93 -22.63 -6.27
CA PRO A 323 21.54 -21.21 -6.25
C PRO A 323 20.14 -21.00 -5.68
N HIS A 324 19.20 -21.92 -5.93
CA HIS A 324 17.83 -21.84 -5.41
C HIS A 324 17.78 -22.07 -3.89
N TRP A 325 18.66 -22.93 -3.36
CA TRP A 325 18.79 -23.13 -1.91
C TRP A 325 19.37 -21.90 -1.20
N SER A 326 20.17 -21.08 -1.88
CA SER A 326 20.69 -19.83 -1.30
C SER A 326 19.57 -18.82 -0.96
N ALA A 327 18.44 -18.88 -1.67
CA ALA A 327 17.28 -18.04 -1.38
C ALA A 327 16.68 -18.27 0.02
N ALA A 328 16.89 -19.46 0.61
CA ALA A 328 16.48 -19.76 1.98
C ALA A 328 17.25 -18.97 3.04
N ALA A 329 18.39 -18.34 2.69
CA ALA A 329 19.12 -17.46 3.60
C ALA A 329 18.30 -16.20 3.96
N VAL A 330 17.43 -15.73 3.07
CA VAL A 330 16.60 -14.53 3.25
C VAL A 330 15.62 -14.67 4.43
N PRO A 331 14.75 -15.69 4.48
CA PRO A 331 13.85 -15.87 5.63
C PRO A 331 14.59 -16.17 6.94
N VAL A 332 15.75 -16.84 6.89
CA VAL A 332 16.59 -17.05 8.08
C VAL A 332 17.10 -15.72 8.61
N ALA A 333 17.65 -14.85 7.76
CA ALA A 333 18.10 -13.52 8.16
C ALA A 333 16.98 -12.66 8.74
N ALA A 334 15.77 -12.74 8.17
CA ALA A 334 14.60 -12.05 8.67
C ALA A 334 14.18 -12.54 10.07
N ALA A 335 14.10 -13.87 10.26
CA ALA A 335 13.76 -14.47 11.54
C ALA A 335 14.79 -14.12 12.62
N LEU A 336 16.09 -14.18 12.28
CA LEU A 336 17.18 -13.79 13.18
C LEU A 336 17.09 -12.31 13.57
N THR A 337 16.75 -11.43 12.62
CA THR A 337 16.60 -9.99 12.89
C THR A 337 15.44 -9.72 13.86
N GLY A 338 14.28 -10.36 13.64
CA GLY A 338 13.13 -10.28 14.55
C GLY A 338 13.46 -10.82 15.95
N GLY A 339 14.11 -11.98 16.03
CA GLY A 339 14.57 -12.57 17.29
C GLY A 339 15.59 -11.68 18.01
N TRP A 340 16.57 -11.15 17.30
CA TRP A 340 17.59 -10.27 17.87
C TRP A 340 17.01 -8.98 18.42
N LEU A 341 16.08 -8.33 17.70
CA LEU A 341 15.43 -7.11 18.17
C LEU A 341 14.53 -7.34 19.39
N THR A 342 13.85 -8.49 19.46
CA THR A 342 13.02 -8.84 20.63
C THR A 342 13.90 -9.13 21.84
N VAL A 343 14.96 -9.93 21.70
CA VAL A 343 15.90 -10.25 22.78
C VAL A 343 16.62 -8.99 23.27
N ARG A 344 17.14 -8.13 22.37
CA ARG A 344 17.88 -6.92 22.74
C ARG A 344 17.06 -5.94 23.57
N LYS A 345 15.74 -5.91 23.38
CA LYS A 345 14.82 -5.07 24.17
C LYS A 345 14.33 -5.75 25.44
N ALA A 346 14.20 -7.07 25.43
CA ALA A 346 13.72 -7.86 26.56
C ALA A 346 14.81 -8.12 27.62
N ALA A 347 16.07 -8.24 27.21
CA ALA A 347 17.22 -8.47 28.07
C ALA A 347 18.40 -7.55 27.69
N PRO A 348 18.43 -6.29 28.16
CA PRO A 348 19.54 -5.38 27.93
C PRO A 348 20.82 -5.85 28.65
N ALA A 349 21.98 -5.78 27.99
CA ALA A 349 23.23 -6.37 28.47
C ALA A 349 23.83 -5.76 29.76
N TYR A 350 23.34 -4.61 30.22
CA TYR A 350 23.91 -3.85 31.34
C TYR A 350 22.88 -3.44 32.41
N VAL A 351 21.79 -4.21 32.56
CA VAL A 351 20.71 -3.91 33.50
C VAL A 351 20.48 -5.09 34.43
N ASP A 352 20.12 -4.81 35.69
CA ASP A 352 19.73 -5.83 36.66
C ASP A 352 18.69 -6.80 36.10
N ARG A 353 18.87 -8.10 36.39
CA ARG A 353 17.94 -9.17 35.95
C ARG A 353 16.50 -8.96 36.41
N SER A 354 16.28 -8.16 37.45
CA SER A 354 14.95 -7.78 37.95
C SER A 354 14.18 -6.84 37.00
N GLN A 355 14.87 -6.14 36.09
CA GLN A 355 14.25 -5.29 35.06
C GLN A 355 14.16 -5.98 33.69
N ALA A 356 14.81 -7.14 33.54
CA ALA A 356 14.70 -7.97 32.34
C ALA A 356 13.34 -8.66 32.27
N TRP A 357 12.83 -8.88 31.06
CA TRP A 357 11.57 -9.57 30.88
C TRP A 357 11.73 -11.06 31.19
N SER A 358 10.63 -11.70 31.62
CA SER A 358 10.62 -13.16 31.77
C SER A 358 10.82 -13.85 30.41
N ALA A 359 11.32 -15.09 30.44
CA ALA A 359 11.48 -15.91 29.24
C ALA A 359 10.14 -16.06 28.48
N GLY A 360 9.03 -16.25 29.21
CA GLY A 360 7.68 -16.30 28.63
C GLY A 360 7.25 -14.98 27.99
N GLY A 361 7.56 -13.83 28.60
CA GLY A 361 7.27 -12.52 28.02
C GLY A 361 8.05 -12.24 26.74
N THR A 362 9.30 -12.69 26.67
CA THR A 362 10.15 -12.60 25.47
C THR A 362 9.65 -13.51 24.36
N ALA A 363 9.29 -14.76 24.69
CA ALA A 363 8.71 -15.72 23.75
C ALA A 363 7.38 -15.20 23.18
N LEU A 364 6.53 -14.61 24.01
CA LEU A 364 5.28 -13.99 23.55
C LEU A 364 5.54 -12.80 22.60
N ALA A 365 6.52 -11.94 22.90
CA ALA A 365 6.87 -10.83 22.03
C ALA A 365 7.42 -11.30 20.67
N ALA A 366 8.23 -12.36 20.66
CA ALA A 366 8.72 -12.99 19.44
C ALA A 366 7.57 -13.63 18.62
N ALA A 367 6.66 -14.35 19.28
CA ALA A 367 5.48 -14.92 18.63
C ALA A 367 4.59 -13.84 18.01
N LEU A 368 4.30 -12.75 18.75
CA LEU A 368 3.53 -11.62 18.21
C LEU A 368 4.26 -10.92 17.07
N SER A 369 5.58 -10.77 17.14
CA SER A 369 6.40 -10.24 16.05
C SER A 369 6.28 -11.10 14.78
N ALA A 370 6.30 -12.43 14.93
CA ALA A 370 6.12 -13.35 13.83
C ALA A 370 4.72 -13.24 13.21
N VAL A 371 3.68 -13.13 14.03
CA VAL A 371 2.29 -12.90 13.55
C VAL A 371 2.19 -11.58 12.78
N VAL A 372 2.79 -10.51 13.30
CA VAL A 372 2.83 -9.21 12.59
C VAL A 372 3.57 -9.35 11.26
N ALA A 373 4.76 -9.97 11.25
CA ALA A 373 5.54 -10.14 10.03
C ALA A 373 4.78 -10.97 9.00
N GLY A 374 4.22 -12.11 9.40
CA GLY A 374 3.42 -12.97 8.52
C GLY A 374 2.18 -12.26 7.96
N GLY A 375 1.45 -11.52 8.80
CA GLY A 375 0.28 -10.75 8.37
C GLY A 375 0.64 -9.63 7.39
N LEU A 376 1.72 -8.89 7.65
CA LEU A 376 2.19 -7.83 6.75
C LEU A 376 2.69 -8.39 5.42
N THR A 377 3.45 -9.48 5.44
CA THR A 377 3.94 -10.14 4.21
C THR A 377 2.77 -10.71 3.41
N ALA A 378 1.77 -11.32 4.05
CA ALA A 378 0.57 -11.81 3.37
C ALA A 378 -0.25 -10.69 2.72
N LEU A 379 -0.38 -9.54 3.38
CA LEU A 379 -1.04 -8.36 2.80
C LEU A 379 -0.28 -7.81 1.59
N LEU A 380 1.05 -7.77 1.67
CA LEU A 380 1.90 -7.32 0.56
C LEU A 380 1.87 -8.31 -0.62
N ALA A 381 1.88 -9.60 -0.35
CA ALA A 381 1.76 -10.67 -1.33
C ALA A 381 0.41 -10.59 -2.08
N ALA A 382 -0.69 -10.51 -1.34
CA ALA A 382 -2.02 -10.31 -1.91
C ALA A 382 -2.13 -9.04 -2.75
N ALA A 383 -1.48 -7.94 -2.33
CA ALA A 383 -1.43 -6.71 -3.11
C ALA A 383 -0.53 -6.82 -4.36
N ALA A 384 0.54 -7.62 -4.32
CA ALA A 384 1.47 -7.83 -5.44
C ALA A 384 0.97 -8.84 -6.50
N GLY A 385 -0.28 -9.32 -6.39
CA GLY A 385 -0.89 -10.24 -7.35
C GLY A 385 -0.70 -11.73 -7.05
N GLY A 386 -0.38 -12.10 -5.79
CA GLY A 386 -0.30 -13.49 -5.34
C GLY A 386 -0.12 -13.61 -3.85
#